data_AF-A0A1V6F494-F1
#
_entry.id   AF-A0A1V6F494-F1
#
_cell.length_a   1.000
_cell.length_b   1.000
_cell.length_c   1.000
_cell.angle_alpha   90.00
_cell.angle_beta   90.00
_cell.angle_gamma   90.00
#
_symmetry.space_group_name_H-M   'P 1'
#
loop_
_entity.id
_entity.type
_entity.pdbx_description
1 polymer ?
#
loop_
_entity_poly.entity_id
_entity_poly.type
_entity_poly.pdbx_seq_one_letter_code
_entity_poly.pdbx_strand_id
1 'polypeptide(L)'
;MRNVLMTVLILWVSIGVSFTPITTAEQAGPDSGGPLCDRQVTSGTPATGEPASNNWLCRKCRTLVQAADKPSSSYCPSGGHHQWNNLGRVGNTLYQCNRCNTTVASKDKPSSAYCPAGGLHQWNRLAN
;
A
#
# COMPACT_ATOMS: atom_id res chain seq x y z
N MET A 1 34.18 -42.54 -50.88
CA MET A 1 33.54 -41.21 -50.96
C MET A 1 33.75 -40.54 -49.60
N ARG A 2 34.55 -39.45 -49.58
CA ARG A 2 35.03 -38.75 -48.38
C ARG A 2 33.97 -37.76 -47.93
N ASN A 3 33.26 -38.01 -46.83
CA ASN A 3 32.38 -37.02 -46.21
C ASN A 3 32.91 -36.60 -44.84
N VAL A 4 33.87 -35.68 -44.96
CA VAL A 4 34.22 -34.51 -44.16
C VAL A 4 33.56 -34.36 -42.78
N LEU A 5 34.43 -34.42 -41.76
CA LEU A 5 34.33 -33.82 -40.42
C LEU A 5 33.79 -32.38 -40.51
N MET A 6 32.66 -32.08 -39.87
CA MET A 6 32.19 -30.70 -39.71
C MET A 6 32.20 -30.33 -38.22
N THR A 7 33.41 -30.01 -37.76
CA THR A 7 33.70 -29.44 -36.45
C THR A 7 33.14 -28.01 -36.40
N VAL A 8 32.04 -27.80 -35.70
CA VAL A 8 31.48 -26.46 -35.48
C VAL A 8 32.28 -25.78 -34.36
N LEU A 9 33.23 -24.94 -34.76
CA LEU A 9 33.93 -24.01 -33.88
C LEU A 9 32.94 -22.97 -33.34
N ILE A 10 32.70 -23.00 -32.03
CA ILE A 10 32.00 -21.94 -31.31
C ILE A 10 33.00 -20.80 -31.10
N LEU A 11 32.96 -19.80 -31.98
CA LEU A 11 33.69 -18.54 -31.81
C LEU A 11 33.04 -17.74 -30.68
N TRP A 12 33.75 -17.67 -29.55
CA TRP A 12 33.44 -16.75 -28.45
C TRP A 12 33.73 -15.33 -28.90
N VAL A 13 32.69 -14.52 -29.11
CA VAL A 13 32.83 -13.07 -29.25
C VAL A 13 32.78 -12.47 -27.85
N SER A 14 33.96 -12.17 -27.30
CA SER A 14 34.12 -11.40 -26.07
C SER A 14 33.70 -9.96 -26.32
N ILE A 15 32.44 -9.62 -26.04
CA ILE A 15 31.99 -8.23 -25.97
C ILE A 15 32.51 -7.64 -24.66
N GLY A 16 33.62 -6.92 -24.73
CA GLY A 16 34.15 -6.14 -23.63
C GLY A 16 33.25 -4.95 -23.32
N VAL A 17 32.39 -5.09 -22.32
CA VAL A 17 31.74 -3.96 -21.66
C VAL A 17 32.64 -3.50 -20.51
N SER A 18 33.35 -2.40 -20.74
CA SER A 18 34.16 -1.72 -19.73
C SER A 18 33.23 -1.04 -18.73
N PHE A 19 33.19 -1.52 -17.50
CA PHE A 19 32.53 -0.84 -16.39
C PHE A 19 33.49 0.22 -15.83
N THR A 20 33.17 1.51 -16.02
CA THR A 20 33.84 2.58 -15.29
C THR A 20 33.20 2.73 -13.90
N PRO A 21 33.97 2.73 -12.80
CA PRO A 21 33.44 3.08 -11.49
C PRO A 21 33.15 4.59 -11.45
N ILE A 22 31.90 4.95 -11.12
CA ILE A 22 31.52 6.33 -10.82
C ILE A 22 32.17 6.71 -9.48
N THR A 23 33.22 7.54 -9.55
CA THR A 23 33.74 8.25 -8.38
C THR A 23 32.82 9.44 -8.09
N THR A 24 32.24 9.48 -6.91
CA THR A 24 31.48 10.65 -6.42
C THR A 24 32.42 11.44 -5.53
N ALA A 25 32.96 12.54 -6.05
CA ALA A 25 33.52 13.63 -5.27
C ALA A 25 32.40 14.68 -5.12
N GLU A 26 31.90 14.85 -3.90
CA GLU A 26 32.25 15.99 -3.04
C GLU A 26 31.57 17.29 -3.49
N GLN A 27 30.45 17.61 -2.85
CA GLN A 27 29.99 18.99 -2.70
C GLN A 27 29.65 19.21 -1.23
N ALA A 28 30.58 19.85 -0.51
CA ALA A 28 30.33 20.45 0.79
C ALA A 28 29.51 21.74 0.59
N GLY A 29 28.51 21.93 1.44
CA GLY A 29 27.61 23.08 1.42
C GLY A 29 28.24 24.38 1.93
N PRO A 30 27.40 25.40 2.14
CA PRO A 30 27.44 26.08 3.43
C PRO A 30 26.11 25.97 4.18
N ASP A 31 26.26 25.56 5.43
CA ASP A 31 25.20 25.40 6.42
C ASP A 31 24.58 26.75 6.79
N SER A 32 23.26 26.80 6.88
CA SER A 32 22.60 27.77 7.76
C SER A 32 21.20 27.29 8.19
N GLY A 33 21.14 26.79 9.41
CA GLY A 33 20.02 27.06 10.32
C GLY A 33 18.80 26.13 10.26
N GLY A 34 18.79 25.14 11.15
CA GLY A 34 17.56 24.59 11.72
C GLY A 34 17.59 23.07 11.88
N PRO A 35 17.49 22.52 13.11
CA PRO A 35 17.23 21.11 13.27
C PRO A 35 15.73 20.83 13.09
N LEU A 36 15.45 19.62 12.58
CA LEU A 36 14.16 18.91 12.53
C LEU A 36 13.36 19.00 11.21
N CYS A 37 13.71 18.15 10.24
CA CYS A 37 12.72 17.47 9.38
C CYS A 37 12.88 15.94 9.42
N ASP A 38 13.23 15.40 10.59
CA ASP A 38 12.94 14.00 10.93
C ASP A 38 11.54 13.97 11.56
N ARG A 39 10.51 13.81 10.72
CA ARG A 39 9.10 13.53 11.07
C ARG A 39 8.33 13.43 9.74
N GLN A 40 7.55 12.41 9.43
CA GLN A 40 7.00 11.36 10.26
C GLN A 40 6.30 10.37 9.30
N VAL A 41 6.56 9.07 9.42
CA VAL A 41 5.52 8.08 9.12
C VAL A 41 4.44 8.32 10.19
N THR A 42 3.44 9.15 9.89
CA THR A 42 2.30 9.38 10.79
C THR A 42 1.34 8.20 10.67
N SER A 43 1.59 7.21 11.51
CA SER A 43 0.50 6.39 12.05
C SER A 43 -0.53 7.33 12.72
N GLY A 44 -1.72 7.41 12.13
CA GLY A 44 -2.98 7.75 12.77
C GLY A 44 -3.02 8.96 13.71
N THR A 45 -3.28 10.15 13.15
CA THR A 45 -4.15 11.18 13.76
C THR A 45 -4.44 12.21 12.66
N PRO A 46 -5.71 12.45 12.26
CA PRO A 46 -6.04 13.60 11.41
C PRO A 46 -5.62 14.87 12.17
N ALA A 47 -4.66 15.61 11.63
CA ALA A 47 -4.33 16.94 12.13
C ALA A 47 -5.60 17.77 12.16
N THR A 48 -5.76 18.55 13.22
CA THR A 48 -6.93 19.38 13.55
C THR A 48 -7.23 20.35 12.39
N GLY A 49 -8.01 19.90 11.41
CA GLY A 49 -8.27 20.63 10.16
C GLY A 49 -8.58 19.73 8.96
N GLU A 50 -8.12 18.47 8.95
CA GLU A 50 -8.47 17.50 7.90
C GLU A 50 -9.91 16.97 8.07
N PRO A 51 -10.68 16.83 6.97
CA PRO A 51 -12.03 16.31 7.05
C PRO A 51 -12.03 14.91 7.66
N ALA A 52 -13.05 14.63 8.47
CA ALA A 52 -13.21 13.32 9.09
C ALA A 52 -13.38 12.23 8.01
N SER A 53 -12.38 11.36 7.88
CA SER A 53 -12.41 10.22 6.96
C SER A 53 -13.22 9.03 7.49
N ASN A 54 -13.85 8.30 6.58
CA ASN A 54 -14.54 7.04 6.82
C ASN A 54 -13.79 5.87 6.16
N ASN A 55 -13.95 4.68 6.74
CA ASN A 55 -13.51 3.43 6.15
C ASN A 55 -14.58 2.95 5.15
N TRP A 56 -14.21 2.80 3.88
CA TRP A 56 -15.09 2.37 2.80
C TRP A 56 -14.66 1.02 2.24
N LEU A 57 -15.58 0.06 2.22
CA LEU A 57 -15.35 -1.27 1.66
C LEU A 57 -16.03 -1.41 0.30
N CYS A 58 -15.26 -1.76 -0.73
CA CYS A 58 -15.80 -2.14 -2.02
C CYS A 58 -16.63 -3.43 -1.89
N ARG A 59 -17.89 -3.40 -2.35
CA ARG A 59 -18.82 -4.54 -2.28
C ARG A 59 -18.37 -5.74 -3.12
N LYS A 60 -17.69 -5.50 -4.24
CA LYS A 60 -17.29 -6.53 -5.19
C LYS A 60 -15.86 -7.04 -4.94
N CYS A 61 -14.91 -6.14 -4.79
CA CYS A 61 -13.48 -6.49 -4.70
C CYS A 61 -12.94 -6.54 -3.28
N ARG A 62 -13.74 -6.16 -2.28
CA ARG A 62 -13.36 -6.13 -0.86
C ARG A 62 -12.18 -5.21 -0.51
N THR A 63 -11.79 -4.33 -1.43
CA THR A 63 -10.80 -3.28 -1.19
C THR A 63 -11.31 -2.33 -0.10
N LEU A 64 -10.49 -2.12 0.92
CA LEU A 64 -10.72 -1.14 1.97
C LEU A 64 -9.97 0.15 1.62
N VAL A 65 -10.67 1.28 1.61
CA VAL A 65 -10.09 2.61 1.36
C VAL A 65 -10.56 3.58 2.45
N GLN A 66 -9.79 4.65 2.64
CA GLN A 66 -10.14 5.72 3.57
C GLN A 66 -10.40 7.00 2.78
N ALA A 67 -11.56 7.61 2.99
CA ALA A 67 -11.95 8.85 2.32
C ALA A 67 -12.98 9.61 3.16
N ALA A 68 -12.95 10.94 3.09
CA ALA A 68 -13.96 11.80 3.71
C ALA A 68 -15.36 11.46 3.19
N ASP A 69 -15.50 11.47 1.86
CA ASP A 69 -16.75 11.17 1.17
C ASP A 69 -16.81 9.75 0.64
N LYS A 70 -18.03 9.31 0.31
CA LYS A 70 -18.24 8.02 -0.35
C LYS A 70 -17.50 8.01 -1.69
N PRO A 71 -16.62 7.02 -1.94
CA PRO A 71 -15.91 6.96 -3.21
C PRO A 71 -16.88 6.80 -4.38
N SER A 72 -16.51 7.39 -5.52
CA SER A 72 -17.26 7.21 -6.76
C SER A 72 -17.32 5.73 -7.12
N SER A 73 -18.43 5.30 -7.73
CA SER A 73 -18.54 3.93 -8.19
C SER A 73 -17.47 3.60 -9.23
N SER A 74 -17.07 4.58 -10.02
CA SER A 74 -16.05 4.43 -11.07
C SER A 74 -14.61 4.42 -10.54
N TYR A 75 -14.42 4.68 -9.23
CA TYR A 75 -13.10 4.84 -8.60
C TYR A 75 -12.74 3.61 -7.75
N CYS A 76 -12.90 2.40 -8.29
CA CYS A 76 -12.38 1.22 -7.61
C CYS A 76 -10.91 0.99 -7.99
N PRO A 77 -9.98 0.82 -7.03
CA PRO A 77 -8.57 0.54 -7.34
C PRO A 77 -8.36 -0.76 -8.13
N SER A 78 -9.30 -1.72 -8.02
CA SER A 78 -9.31 -2.95 -8.82
C SER A 78 -9.88 -2.78 -10.23
N GLY A 79 -10.25 -1.56 -10.63
CA GLY A 79 -10.92 -1.24 -11.89
C GLY A 79 -12.42 -1.50 -11.88
N GLY A 80 -13.12 -0.89 -12.84
CA GLY A 80 -14.57 -1.05 -13.05
C GLY A 80 -15.47 -0.24 -12.11
N HIS A 81 -16.79 -0.40 -12.30
CA HIS A 81 -17.82 0.31 -11.53
C HIS A 81 -18.31 -0.52 -10.35
N HIS A 82 -17.96 -0.14 -9.13
CA HIS A 82 -18.30 -0.87 -7.91
C HIS A 82 -19.02 0.01 -6.88
N GLN A 83 -19.76 -0.61 -5.97
CA GLN A 83 -20.44 0.07 -4.88
C GLN A 83 -19.63 -0.01 -3.59
N TRP A 84 -19.86 0.95 -2.68
CA TRP A 84 -19.10 1.10 -1.45
C TRP A 84 -20.00 1.03 -0.23
N ASN A 85 -19.54 0.31 0.80
CA ASN A 85 -20.15 0.21 2.11
C ASN A 85 -19.34 1.00 3.12
N ASN A 86 -20.01 1.78 3.97
CA ASN A 86 -19.34 2.47 5.08
C ASN A 86 -19.16 1.49 6.25
N LEU A 87 -17.93 1.33 6.70
CA LEU A 87 -17.56 0.54 7.88
C LEU A 87 -17.56 1.37 9.16
N GLY A 88 -17.42 2.69 9.07
CA GLY A 88 -17.33 3.60 10.20
C GLY A 88 -16.19 4.62 10.05
N ARG A 89 -16.17 5.62 10.93
CA ARG A 89 -15.17 6.69 10.91
C ARG A 89 -13.78 6.15 11.23
N VAL A 90 -12.77 6.61 10.50
CA VAL A 90 -11.36 6.29 10.78
C VAL A 90 -10.99 6.78 12.18
N GLY A 91 -10.22 5.97 12.90
CA GLY A 91 -9.71 6.28 14.23
C GLY A 91 -8.63 5.31 14.66
N ASN A 92 -8.09 5.53 15.86
CA ASN A 92 -6.88 4.85 16.32
C ASN A 92 -7.15 3.55 17.08
N THR A 93 -8.42 3.17 17.28
CA THR A 93 -8.73 1.89 17.93
C THR A 93 -8.70 0.78 16.87
N LEU A 94 -7.87 -0.23 17.10
CA LEU A 94 -7.83 -1.41 16.26
C LEU A 94 -8.95 -2.37 16.66
N TYR A 95 -9.78 -2.74 15.69
CA TYR A 95 -10.81 -3.76 15.85
C TYR A 95 -10.44 -4.99 15.04
N GLN A 96 -10.59 -6.17 15.63
CA GLN A 96 -10.39 -7.45 14.97
C GLN A 96 -11.73 -8.16 14.77
N CYS A 97 -11.97 -8.64 13.56
CA CYS A 97 -13.09 -9.52 13.28
C CYS A 97 -12.94 -10.82 14.07
N ASN A 98 -13.98 -11.21 14.80
CA ASN A 98 -13.97 -12.40 15.66
C ASN A 98 -14.04 -13.74 14.89
N ARG A 99 -14.16 -13.71 13.56
CA ARG A 99 -14.29 -14.89 12.70
C ARG A 99 -13.12 -15.09 11.74
N CYS A 100 -12.58 -14.01 11.20
CA CYS A 100 -11.58 -14.08 10.12
C CYS A 100 -10.28 -13.32 10.44
N ASN A 101 -10.12 -12.83 11.67
CA ASN A 101 -8.94 -12.13 12.18
C ASN A 101 -8.52 -10.85 11.43
N THR A 102 -9.29 -10.40 10.44
CA THR A 102 -9.08 -9.13 9.75
C THR A 102 -9.17 -7.97 10.74
N THR A 103 -8.23 -7.04 10.64
CA THR A 103 -8.18 -5.86 11.49
C THR A 103 -8.55 -4.60 10.72
N VAL A 104 -9.25 -3.68 11.38
CA VAL A 104 -9.62 -2.35 10.85
C VAL A 104 -9.43 -1.31 11.95
N ALA A 105 -8.70 -0.24 11.64
CA ALA A 105 -8.57 0.91 12.52
C ALA A 105 -9.79 1.83 12.37
N SER A 106 -10.52 2.04 13.47
CA SER A 106 -11.78 2.79 13.47
C SER A 106 -11.93 3.56 14.78
N LYS A 107 -12.69 4.64 14.76
CA LYS A 107 -13.04 5.39 15.98
C LYS A 107 -14.02 4.58 16.82
N ASP A 108 -15.08 4.11 16.17
CA ASP A 108 -16.17 3.35 16.76
C ASP A 108 -16.17 1.92 16.23
N LYS A 109 -16.95 1.03 16.85
CA LYS A 109 -17.07 -0.36 16.42
C LYS A 109 -17.49 -0.41 14.94
N PRO A 110 -16.76 -1.12 14.06
CA PRO A 110 -17.10 -1.17 12.65
C PRO A 110 -18.45 -1.85 12.39
N SER A 111 -19.04 -1.57 11.24
CA SER A 111 -20.28 -2.23 10.80
C SER A 111 -20.09 -3.74 10.75
N SER A 112 -20.97 -4.48 11.43
CA SER A 112 -20.98 -5.94 11.40
C SER A 112 -21.47 -6.51 10.07
N ALA A 113 -22.18 -5.70 9.26
CA ALA A 113 -22.76 -6.15 8.02
C ALA A 113 -21.74 -6.39 6.90
N TYR A 114 -20.54 -5.81 7.03
CA TYR A 114 -19.62 -5.63 5.92
C TYR A 114 -18.20 -5.99 6.31
N CYS A 115 -17.96 -7.24 6.75
CA CYS A 115 -16.60 -7.71 6.95
C CYS A 115 -15.80 -7.71 5.64
N PRO A 116 -14.51 -7.32 5.61
CA PRO A 116 -13.68 -7.39 4.40
C PRO A 116 -13.54 -8.81 3.84
N ALA A 117 -13.49 -9.83 4.71
CA ALA A 117 -13.54 -11.23 4.29
C ALA A 117 -14.93 -11.66 3.76
N GLY A 118 -15.94 -10.80 3.95
CA GLY A 118 -17.34 -11.03 3.59
C GLY A 118 -18.19 -11.59 4.73
N GLY A 119 -19.51 -11.49 4.56
CA GLY A 119 -20.49 -11.93 5.54
C GLY A 119 -20.74 -10.93 6.68
N LEU A 120 -21.60 -11.37 7.61
CA LEU A 120 -21.97 -10.65 8.81
C LEU A 120 -21.09 -11.11 9.98
N HIS A 121 -20.12 -10.30 10.40
CA HIS A 121 -19.19 -10.66 11.47
C HIS A 121 -19.17 -9.60 12.58
N GLN A 122 -18.80 -10.03 13.79
CA GLN A 122 -18.67 -9.13 14.94
C GLN A 122 -17.22 -8.70 15.13
N TRP A 123 -17.04 -7.59 15.83
CA TRP A 123 -15.73 -6.95 16.01
C TRP A 123 -15.36 -6.91 17.49
N ASN A 124 -14.19 -7.46 17.80
CA ASN A 124 -13.55 -7.36 19.10
C ASN A 124 -12.62 -6.14 19.07
N ARG A 125 -12.73 -5.28 20.08
CA ARG A 125 -11.75 -4.22 20.29
C ARG A 125 -10.44 -4.85 20.74
N LEU A 126 -9.36 -4.60 20.01
CA LEU A 126 -8.03 -4.93 20.49
C LEU A 126 -7.61 -3.82 21.46
N ALA A 127 -7.28 -4.20 22.69
CA ALA A 127 -6.68 -3.25 23.62
C ALA A 127 -5.34 -2.79 23.03
N ASN A 128 -5.08 -1.49 23.13
CA ASN A 128 -3.84 -0.87 22.68
C ASN A 128 -2.88 -0.71 23.85
#